data_AF-A0A7C2JX74-F1
#
_entry.id   AF-A0A7C2JX74-F1
#
_cell.length_a   1.000
_cell.length_b   1.000
_cell.length_c   1.000
_cell.angle_alpha   90.00
_cell.angle_beta   90.00
_cell.angle_gamma   90.00
#
_symmetry.space_group_name_H-M   'P 1'
#
loop_
_entity.id
_entity.type
_entity.pdbx_description
1 polymer ?
#
loop_
_entity_poly.entity_id
_entity_poly.type
_entity_poly.pdbx_seq_one_letter_code
_entity_poly.pdbx_strand_id
1 'polypeptide(L)'
;MTDQQPPTLVSDQDAPTLLAVRRPTMSLFVDRSTQQWVVLDLEGRFWTLPHTGHAWQHRQPFQPTEDTVLEIVPGHYKPFLGVPL
;
A
#
# COMPACT_ATOMS: atom_id res chain seq x y z
N MET A 1 30.64 -5.13 -58.50
CA MET A 1 30.80 -5.60 -57.10
C MET A 1 29.74 -4.87 -56.29
N THR A 2 28.92 -5.64 -55.60
CA THR A 2 27.53 -5.35 -55.22
C THR A 2 27.39 -4.31 -54.10
N ASP A 3 26.34 -3.52 -54.27
CA ASP A 3 25.67 -2.59 -53.35
C ASP A 3 25.50 -3.17 -51.92
N GLN A 4 25.92 -2.43 -50.88
CA GLN A 4 25.59 -2.73 -49.48
C GLN A 4 24.65 -1.66 -48.92
N GLN A 5 23.39 -2.05 -48.83
CA GLN A 5 22.29 -1.38 -48.15
C GLN A 5 22.48 -1.46 -46.62
N PRO A 6 22.23 -0.38 -45.85
CA PRO A 6 22.21 -0.46 -44.39
C PRO A 6 20.94 -1.18 -43.89
N PRO A 7 21.01 -1.95 -42.79
CA PRO A 7 19.83 -2.62 -42.24
C PRO A 7 18.86 -1.65 -41.56
N THR A 8 17.59 -1.90 -41.83
CA THR A 8 16.38 -1.21 -41.39
C THR A 8 16.17 -1.24 -39.87
N LEU A 9 15.64 -0.13 -39.35
CA LEU A 9 15.03 0.01 -38.03
C LEU A 9 14.11 -1.18 -37.69
N VAL A 10 14.42 -1.88 -36.60
CA VAL A 10 13.41 -2.55 -35.77
C VAL A 10 13.62 -2.09 -34.33
N SER A 11 12.87 -1.07 -33.92
CA SER A 11 12.77 -0.73 -32.49
C SER A 11 11.78 -1.69 -31.87
N ASP A 12 12.34 -2.76 -31.29
CA ASP A 12 11.67 -3.74 -30.45
C ASP A 12 11.37 -3.13 -29.07
N GLN A 13 10.39 -2.21 -29.04
CA GLN A 13 9.93 -1.58 -27.80
C GLN A 13 8.41 -1.67 -27.69
N ASP A 14 7.86 -2.85 -28.01
CA ASP A 14 6.59 -3.30 -27.43
C ASP A 14 6.93 -4.05 -26.13
N ALA A 15 7.49 -3.32 -25.15
CA ALA A 15 7.51 -3.81 -23.79
C ALA A 15 6.07 -3.71 -23.29
N PRO A 16 5.34 -4.83 -23.07
CA PRO A 16 4.02 -4.74 -22.51
C PRO A 16 4.19 -4.02 -21.17
N THR A 17 3.56 -2.86 -21.04
CA THR A 17 3.40 -2.21 -19.74
C THR A 17 2.66 -3.25 -18.90
N LEU A 18 3.40 -4.02 -18.12
CA LEU A 18 2.87 -4.83 -17.05
C LEU A 18 2.21 -3.83 -16.12
N LEU A 19 0.94 -3.55 -16.38
CA LEU A 19 0.02 -2.89 -15.47
C LEU A 19 0.15 -3.70 -14.20
N ALA A 20 1.00 -3.23 -13.28
CA ALA A 20 1.27 -3.90 -12.04
C ALA A 20 -0.10 -4.07 -11.39
N VAL A 21 -0.62 -5.30 -11.41
CA VAL A 21 -1.88 -5.64 -10.79
C VAL A 21 -1.71 -5.29 -9.34
N ARG A 22 -2.22 -4.12 -8.94
CA ARG A 22 -2.15 -3.67 -7.57
C ARG A 22 -3.06 -4.59 -6.80
N ARG A 23 -2.46 -5.55 -6.10
CA ARG A 23 -3.19 -6.40 -5.16
C ARG A 23 -3.86 -5.46 -4.14
N PRO A 24 -5.12 -5.71 -3.78
CA PRO A 24 -5.77 -4.92 -2.73
C PRO A 24 -4.94 -5.13 -1.45
N THR A 25 -4.39 -4.04 -0.91
CA THR A 25 -3.65 -4.05 0.34
C THR A 25 -4.41 -3.23 1.38
N MET A 26 -4.30 -3.61 2.65
CA MET A 26 -4.89 -2.83 3.75
C MET A 26 -4.33 -1.41 3.74
N SER A 27 -5.13 -0.41 4.11
CA SER A 27 -4.63 0.97 4.22
C SER A 27 -4.21 1.27 5.65
N LEU A 28 -3.07 1.96 5.82
CA LEU A 28 -2.55 2.36 7.13
C LEU A 28 -2.72 3.87 7.30
N PHE A 29 -3.23 4.27 8.45
CA PHE A 29 -3.46 5.64 8.84
C PHE A 29 -2.89 5.90 10.24
N VAL A 30 -2.72 7.16 10.57
CA VAL A 30 -2.55 7.64 11.94
C VAL A 30 -3.71 8.57 12.27
N ASP A 31 -4.39 8.32 13.39
CA ASP A 31 -5.30 9.29 13.98
C ASP A 31 -4.48 10.36 14.71
N ARG A 32 -4.53 11.59 14.22
CA ARG A 32 -3.73 12.71 14.76
C ARG A 32 -4.26 13.23 16.08
N SER A 33 -5.54 12.99 16.39
CA SER A 33 -6.15 13.42 17.65
C SER A 33 -5.63 12.61 18.84
N THR A 34 -5.44 11.30 18.64
CA THR A 34 -5.02 10.34 19.67
C THR A 34 -3.58 9.84 19.49
N GLN A 35 -2.94 10.19 18.38
CA GLN A 35 -1.64 9.66 17.93
C GLN A 35 -1.64 8.13 17.79
N GLN A 36 -2.78 7.53 17.42
CA GLN A 36 -2.93 6.10 17.34
C GLN A 36 -2.87 5.59 15.89
N TRP A 37 -2.27 4.41 15.70
CA TRP A 37 -2.27 3.71 14.42
C TRP A 37 -3.66 3.12 14.12
N VAL A 38 -4.16 3.36 12.90
CA VAL A 38 -5.44 2.85 12.41
C VAL A 38 -5.24 2.12 11.09
N VAL A 39 -5.84 0.94 10.95
CA VAL A 39 -5.82 0.15 9.71
C VAL A 39 -7.22 0.00 9.17
N LEU A 40 -7.39 0.25 7.87
CA LEU A 40 -8.57 -0.15 7.11
C LEU A 40 -8.27 -1.48 6.42
N ASP A 41 -9.00 -2.53 6.80
CA ASP A 41 -8.84 -3.85 6.19
C ASP A 41 -9.52 -3.94 4.81
N LEU A 42 -9.35 -5.09 4.15
CA LEU A 42 -9.90 -5.34 2.81
C LEU A 42 -11.44 -5.46 2.79
N GLU A 43 -12.06 -5.67 3.95
CA GLU A 43 -13.51 -5.72 4.12
C GLU A 43 -14.08 -4.33 4.45
N GLY A 44 -13.24 -3.29 4.51
CA GLY A 44 -13.67 -1.93 4.81
C GLY A 44 -13.86 -1.66 6.31
N ARG A 45 -13.33 -2.50 7.21
CA ARG A 45 -13.41 -2.30 8.66
C ARG A 45 -12.18 -1.58 9.18
N PHE A 46 -12.40 -0.69 10.14
CA PHE A 46 -11.34 0.04 10.80
C PHE A 46 -10.90 -0.65 12.09
N TRP A 47 -9.59 -0.63 12.32
CA TRP A 47 -8.93 -1.26 13.45
C TRP A 47 -7.90 -0.32 14.05
N THR A 48 -7.96 -0.09 15.35
CA THR A 48 -6.86 0.58 16.07
C THR A 48 -5.82 -0.43 16.50
N LEU A 49 -4.55 -0.05 16.42
CA LEU A 49 -3.44 -0.89 16.86
C LEU A 49 -2.87 -0.38 18.19
N PRO A 50 -2.69 -1.25 19.20
CA PRO A 50 -2.02 -0.88 20.45
C PRO A 50 -0.52 -0.75 20.26
N HIS A 51 0.14 -0.01 21.15
CA HIS A 51 1.59 0.20 21.17
C HIS A 51 2.35 -1.04 21.71
N THR A 52 2.26 -2.18 21.02
CA THR A 52 2.91 -3.44 21.41
C THR A 52 3.64 -4.09 20.24
N GLY A 53 4.56 -5.02 20.52
CA GLY A 53 5.34 -5.73 19.48
C GLY A 53 4.52 -6.63 18.53
N HIS A 54 3.24 -6.86 18.82
CA HIS A 54 2.31 -7.65 18.01
C HIS A 54 0.98 -6.92 17.80
N ALA A 55 1.07 -5.62 17.49
CA ALA A 55 -0.07 -4.71 17.46
C ALA A 55 -1.27 -5.23 16.65
N TRP A 56 -1.02 -5.83 15.47
CA TRP A 56 -2.08 -6.41 14.64
C TRP A 56 -2.88 -7.55 15.30
N GLN A 57 -2.23 -8.39 16.12
CA GLN A 57 -2.90 -9.52 16.80
C GLN A 57 -3.83 -9.03 17.93
N HIS A 58 -3.52 -7.85 18.48
CA HIS A 58 -4.26 -7.21 19.57
C HIS A 58 -5.10 -6.02 19.10
N ARG A 59 -5.37 -5.94 17.79
CA ARG A 59 -6.17 -4.87 17.21
C ARG A 59 -7.58 -4.84 17.81
N GLN A 60 -8.12 -3.65 17.91
CA GLN A 60 -9.48 -3.44 18.43
C GLN A 60 -10.36 -2.77 17.36
N PRO A 61 -11.66 -3.08 17.30
CA PRO A 61 -12.58 -2.39 16.42
C PRO A 61 -12.52 -0.89 16.68
N PHE A 62 -12.49 -0.11 15.60
CA PHE A 62 -12.48 1.34 15.66
C PHE A 62 -13.60 1.88 14.78
N GLN A 63 -14.30 2.88 15.28
CA GLN A 63 -15.30 3.60 14.51
C GLN A 63 -14.84 5.07 14.43
N PRO A 64 -14.33 5.53 13.27
CA PRO A 64 -14.01 6.94 13.09
C PRO A 64 -15.25 7.80 13.34
N THR A 65 -15.05 8.90 14.05
CA THR A 65 -16.05 9.96 14.29
C THR A 65 -15.73 11.20 13.47
N GLU A 66 -16.60 12.21 13.51
CA GLU A 66 -16.37 13.50 12.84
C GLU A 66 -15.10 14.22 13.33
N ASP A 67 -14.71 13.98 14.60
CA ASP A 67 -13.50 14.55 15.20
C ASP A 67 -12.22 13.77 14.84
N THR A 68 -12.35 12.60 14.22
CA THR A 68 -11.21 11.75 13.89
C THR A 68 -10.46 12.32 12.68
N VAL A 69 -9.18 12.61 12.87
CA VAL A 69 -8.30 13.11 11.80
C VAL A 69 -7.36 12.00 11.35
N LEU A 70 -7.78 11.21 10.35
CA LEU A 70 -6.97 10.14 9.76
C LEU A 70 -6.05 10.68 8.67
N GLU A 71 -4.74 10.56 8.89
CA GLU A 71 -3.72 10.82 7.86
C GLU A 71 -3.19 9.51 7.30
N ILE A 72 -3.08 9.41 5.97
CA ILE A 72 -2.52 8.23 5.30
C ILE A 72 -1.04 8.10 5.63
N VAL A 73 -0.63 6.88 5.98
CA VAL A 73 0.76 6.55 6.26
C VAL A 73 1.31 5.62 5.17
N PRO A 74 2.57 5.81 4.73
CA PRO A 74 3.23 4.90 3.81
C PRO A 74 3.20 3.43 4.24
N GLY A 75 3.07 2.52 3.27
CA GLY A 75 2.94 1.08 3.55
C GLY A 75 4.17 0.42 4.17
N HIS A 76 5.36 1.04 4.13
CA HIS A 76 6.59 0.45 4.69
C HIS A 76 6.59 0.34 6.22
N TYR A 77 5.63 0.97 6.91
CA TYR A 77 5.43 0.81 8.36
C TYR A 77 4.63 -0.45 8.73
N LYS A 78 3.88 -1.03 7.78
CA LYS A 78 3.04 -2.22 8.03
C LYS A 78 3.82 -3.41 8.62
N PRO A 79 5.03 -3.77 8.16
CA PRO A 79 5.80 -4.87 8.74
C PRO A 79 6.17 -4.62 10.21
N PHE A 80 6.46 -3.38 10.59
CA PHE A 80 6.79 -3.01 11.98
C PHE A 80 5.58 -3.14 12.93
N LEU A 81 4.37 -3.06 12.37
CA LEU A 81 3.11 -3.20 13.10
C LEU A 81 2.55 -4.63 13.03
N GLY A 82 3.22 -5.53 12.31
CA GLY A 82 2.76 -6.90 12.07
C GLY A 82 1.52 -6.99 11.18
N VAL A 83 1.22 -5.95 10.40
CA VAL A 83 0.04 -5.90 9.52
C VAL A 83 0.30 -6.76 8.27
N PRO A 84 -0.63 -7.66 7.88
CA PRO A 84 -0.51 -8.47 6.67
C PRO A 84 -0.42 -7.60 5.40
N LEU A 85 0.42 -8.03 4.45
CA LEU A 85 0.61 -7.39 3.16
C LEU A 85 -0.29 -7.99 2.07
#